data_AF-F1Z541-F1
#
_entry.id   AF-F1Z541-F1
#
_cell.length_a   1.000
_cell.length_b   1.000
_cell.length_c   1.000
_cell.angle_alpha   90.00
_cell.angle_beta   90.00
_cell.angle_gamma   90.00
#
_symmetry.space_group_name_H-M   'P 1'
#
loop_
_entity.id
_entity.type
_entity.pdbx_description
1 polymer ?
#
loop_
_entity_poly.entity_id
_entity_poly.type
_entity_poly.pdbx_seq_one_letter_code
_entity_poly.pdbx_strand_id
1 'polypeptide(L)'
;MSLAVLDLDIDHLPDRLDIEDRHDGAMVLVRLDGIPCGQAVLWNNGPGHELPLRERLLLATGSGFWERWLNRELGLPAADPMPERLPDATVVVCTRERPDDLERCLQGLLAMPGPTDILVVDNAPATDATRLVVERHPGVRYIVEPRPGLDYARNTGIAAATGEIVAFTDDDAMADPLWLRMLLTNFEDPLVMAACGLTMALELETDAQVAFQRVGGFGRGFKRIVHDGITTDPYDSWRAGAGVSIAIRRSTVALIGPFDNALGAGTRAMAGDETDFFRRLLKAGYRIAYDPRALNWHRHRRTMAELEKQMFGYECGSFAIITKGALFERDPRALAQLLRWMQGNLPWMVRSLHKRRNGKLPFNTARTLARGALAGPWRYLQARAKARRSDHARL
;
A
#
# COMPACT_ATOMS: atom_id res chain seq x y z
N MET A 1 13.90 14.42 -14.07
CA MET A 1 12.58 14.26 -14.69
C MET A 1 11.54 14.32 -13.59
N SER A 2 10.52 15.16 -13.75
CA SER A 2 9.41 15.29 -12.82
C SER A 2 8.09 15.24 -13.58
N LEU A 3 7.03 14.80 -12.90
CA LEU A 3 5.67 14.78 -13.43
C LEU A 3 4.74 15.47 -12.44
N ALA A 4 3.88 16.36 -12.92
CA ALA A 4 2.73 16.79 -12.14
C ALA A 4 1.84 15.58 -11.83
N VAL A 5 1.19 15.56 -10.67
CA VAL A 5 0.18 14.55 -10.34
C VAL A 5 -1.17 15.25 -10.40
N LEU A 6 -2.04 14.80 -11.31
CA LEU A 6 -3.35 15.41 -11.56
C LEU A 6 -4.45 14.37 -11.38
N ASP A 7 -5.63 14.84 -10.97
CA ASP A 7 -6.83 14.04 -10.79
C ASP A 7 -7.98 14.68 -11.57
N LEU A 8 -8.41 14.01 -12.65
CA LEU A 8 -9.39 14.56 -13.59
C LEU A 8 -10.56 13.61 -13.80
N ASP A 9 -11.76 14.17 -13.82
CA ASP A 9 -12.96 13.47 -14.25
C ASP A 9 -13.21 13.69 -15.74
N ILE A 10 -13.45 12.62 -16.50
CA ILE A 10 -13.54 12.66 -17.97
C ILE A 10 -14.74 13.48 -18.48
N ASP A 11 -15.75 13.70 -17.64
CA ASP A 11 -16.94 14.50 -17.98
C ASP A 11 -16.81 15.97 -17.57
N HIS A 12 -15.78 16.30 -16.78
CA HIS A 12 -15.51 17.65 -16.27
C HIS A 12 -14.06 18.06 -16.55
N LEU A 13 -13.61 17.82 -17.78
CA LEU A 13 -12.25 18.18 -18.19
C LEU A 13 -12.09 19.69 -18.36
N PRO A 14 -10.95 20.27 -17.97
CA PRO A 14 -10.62 21.63 -18.33
C PRO A 14 -10.32 21.74 -19.84
N ASP A 15 -10.57 22.91 -20.43
CA ASP A 15 -10.27 23.16 -21.85
C ASP A 15 -8.77 22.99 -22.15
N ARG A 16 -7.92 23.36 -21.20
CA ARG A 16 -6.46 23.23 -21.28
C ARG A 16 -5.90 22.75 -19.96
N LEU A 17 -4.90 21.88 -20.07
CA LEU A 17 -4.13 21.40 -18.92
C LEU A 17 -2.98 22.38 -18.69
N ASP A 18 -3.00 23.10 -17.57
CA ASP A 18 -1.88 23.95 -17.16
C ASP A 18 -0.89 23.10 -16.36
N ILE A 19 0.17 22.64 -17.04
CA ILE A 19 1.30 21.97 -16.39
C ILE A 19 2.38 23.01 -16.25
N GLU A 20 2.76 23.32 -15.01
CA GLU A 20 3.87 24.24 -14.74
C GLU A 20 5.14 23.83 -15.50
N ASP A 21 5.86 24.82 -16.05
CA ASP A 21 7.07 24.62 -16.88
C ASP A 21 8.17 23.79 -16.19
N ARG A 22 8.14 23.68 -14.85
CA ARG A 22 9.07 22.85 -14.06
C ARG A 22 8.87 21.33 -14.26
N HIS A 23 7.73 20.91 -14.80
CA HIS A 23 7.39 19.51 -15.01
C HIS A 23 7.58 19.10 -16.47
N ASP A 24 8.09 17.88 -16.69
CA ASP A 24 8.25 17.32 -18.04
C ASP A 24 6.90 16.84 -18.65
N GLY A 25 5.89 16.72 -17.79
CA GLY A 25 4.55 16.24 -18.12
C GLY A 25 3.70 16.04 -16.86
N ALA A 26 2.61 15.27 -16.99
CA ALA A 26 1.72 14.91 -15.90
C ALA A 26 1.40 13.41 -15.88
N MET A 27 1.35 12.82 -14.68
CA MET A 27 0.63 11.60 -14.41
C MET A 27 -0.79 11.98 -13.99
N VAL A 28 -1.78 11.54 -14.76
CA VAL A 28 -3.19 11.88 -14.57
C VAL A 28 -3.93 10.64 -14.09
N LEU A 29 -4.54 10.70 -12.90
CA LEU A 29 -5.62 9.80 -12.53
C LEU A 29 -6.87 10.22 -13.30
N VAL A 30 -7.52 9.25 -13.96
CA VAL A 30 -8.75 9.46 -14.72
C VAL A 30 -9.92 8.86 -13.96
N ARG A 31 -10.94 9.68 -13.73
CA ARG A 31 -12.20 9.33 -13.11
C ARG A 31 -13.36 9.30 -14.11
N LEU A 32 -14.36 8.51 -13.75
CA LEU A 32 -15.67 8.47 -14.38
C LEU A 32 -16.72 8.47 -13.28
N ASP A 33 -17.56 9.50 -13.26
CA ASP A 33 -18.55 9.76 -12.20
C ASP A 33 -17.90 9.84 -10.81
N GLY A 34 -16.75 10.50 -10.71
CA GLY A 34 -15.97 10.65 -9.47
C GLY A 34 -15.22 9.38 -9.03
N ILE A 35 -15.30 8.28 -9.78
CA ILE A 35 -14.65 7.01 -9.41
C ILE A 35 -13.36 6.77 -10.21
N PRO A 36 -12.23 6.44 -9.56
CA PRO A 36 -10.98 6.07 -10.22
C PRO A 36 -11.17 4.90 -11.20
N CYS A 37 -10.78 5.10 -12.46
CA CYS A 37 -10.97 4.06 -13.49
C CYS A 37 -9.83 3.97 -14.51
N GLY A 38 -8.89 4.92 -14.53
CA GLY A 38 -7.71 4.84 -15.38
C GLY A 38 -6.58 5.72 -14.90
N GLN A 39 -5.42 5.55 -15.53
CA GLN A 39 -4.30 6.47 -15.40
C GLN A 39 -3.73 6.76 -16.79
N ALA A 40 -3.18 7.95 -16.97
CA ALA A 40 -2.47 8.38 -18.17
C ALA A 40 -1.17 9.08 -17.79
N VAL A 41 -0.17 9.01 -18.66
CA VAL A 41 1.04 9.85 -18.56
C VAL A 41 1.10 10.71 -19.81
N LEU A 42 0.95 12.02 -19.62
CA LEU A 42 0.92 13.02 -20.66
C LEU A 42 2.21 13.82 -20.63
N TRP A 43 2.96 13.84 -21.73
CA TRP A 43 4.19 14.62 -21.85
C TRP A 43 3.92 15.96 -22.51
N ASN A 44 4.65 17.01 -22.11
CA ASN A 44 4.49 18.36 -22.69
C ASN A 44 4.84 18.38 -24.19
N ASN A 45 5.90 17.67 -24.59
CA ASN A 45 6.35 17.55 -25.98
C ASN A 45 6.24 16.10 -26.51
N GLY A 46 5.21 15.37 -26.08
CA GLY A 46 5.01 13.97 -26.45
C GLY A 46 4.25 13.78 -27.77
N PRO A 47 4.23 12.55 -28.31
CA PRO A 47 3.32 12.17 -29.39
C PRO A 47 1.86 12.49 -29.02
N GLY A 48 1.13 13.09 -29.95
CA GLY A 48 -0.28 13.43 -29.74
C GLY A 48 -0.54 14.65 -28.85
N HIS A 49 0.48 15.48 -28.54
CA HIS A 49 0.27 16.74 -27.81
C HIS A 49 -0.68 17.72 -28.53
N GLU A 50 -0.81 17.59 -29.85
CA GLU A 50 -1.72 18.36 -30.71
C GLU A 50 -3.19 17.92 -30.57
N LEU A 51 -3.44 16.71 -30.08
CA LEU A 51 -4.80 16.18 -29.92
C LEU A 51 -5.51 16.85 -28.73
N PRO A 52 -6.85 16.98 -28.77
CA PRO A 52 -7.64 17.42 -27.62
C PRO A 52 -7.36 16.58 -26.37
N LEU A 53 -7.38 17.21 -25.19
CA LEU A 53 -7.07 16.54 -23.91
C LEU A 53 -7.87 15.26 -23.70
N ARG A 54 -9.17 15.29 -24.02
CA ARG A 54 -10.05 14.12 -23.91
C ARG A 54 -9.54 12.94 -24.73
N GLU A 55 -9.16 13.16 -25.98
CA GLU A 55 -8.65 12.12 -26.87
C GLU A 55 -7.32 11.54 -26.36
N ARG A 56 -6.42 12.40 -25.89
CA ARG A 56 -5.15 11.98 -25.27
C ARG A 56 -5.38 11.08 -24.06
N LEU A 57 -6.35 11.41 -23.20
CA LEU A 57 -6.70 10.60 -22.04
C LEU A 57 -7.31 9.26 -22.47
N LEU A 58 -8.28 9.26 -23.39
CA LEU A 58 -8.91 8.04 -23.89
C LEU A 58 -7.90 7.06 -24.49
N LEU A 59 -6.95 7.56 -25.31
CA LEU A 59 -5.89 6.75 -25.91
C LEU A 59 -4.88 6.21 -24.89
N ALA A 60 -4.64 6.95 -23.80
CA ALA A 60 -3.68 6.55 -22.76
C ALA A 60 -4.29 5.64 -21.69
N THR A 61 -5.61 5.66 -21.51
CA THR A 61 -6.31 4.84 -20.51
C THR A 61 -6.41 3.37 -20.92
N GLY A 62 -6.39 2.49 -19.91
CA GLY A 62 -6.44 1.04 -20.10
C GLY A 62 -7.85 0.44 -20.05
N SER A 63 -7.92 -0.89 -20.04
CA SER A 63 -9.19 -1.64 -20.07
C SER A 63 -10.13 -1.37 -18.88
N GLY A 64 -9.61 -0.97 -17.72
CA GLY A 64 -10.45 -0.59 -16.57
C GLY A 64 -11.35 0.63 -16.85
N PHE A 65 -10.83 1.61 -17.60
CA PHE A 65 -11.60 2.78 -18.01
C PHE A 65 -12.69 2.38 -19.00
N TRP A 66 -12.31 1.68 -20.07
CA TRP A 66 -13.24 1.31 -21.15
C TRP A 66 -14.37 0.40 -20.69
N GLU A 67 -14.08 -0.56 -19.81
CA GLU A 67 -15.11 -1.43 -19.23
C GLU A 67 -16.12 -0.62 -18.41
N ARG A 68 -15.65 0.31 -17.56
CA ARG A 68 -16.54 1.16 -16.76
C ARG A 68 -17.35 2.12 -17.64
N TRP A 69 -16.71 2.73 -18.62
CA TRP A 69 -17.37 3.64 -19.57
C TRP A 69 -18.45 2.92 -20.38
N LEU A 70 -18.14 1.76 -20.97
CA LEU A 70 -19.11 0.96 -21.72
C LEU A 70 -20.28 0.52 -20.85
N ASN A 71 -20.03 0.07 -19.61
CA ASN A 71 -21.11 -0.31 -18.70
C ASN A 71 -22.06 0.86 -18.44
N ARG A 72 -21.54 2.07 -18.26
CA ARG A 72 -22.34 3.28 -18.09
C ARG A 72 -23.19 3.59 -19.33
N GLU A 73 -22.55 3.70 -20.50
CA GLU A 73 -23.23 4.10 -21.74
C GLU A 73 -24.29 3.07 -22.20
N LEU A 74 -24.07 1.79 -21.89
CA LEU A 74 -25.02 0.72 -22.18
C LEU A 74 -26.09 0.54 -21.09
N GLY A 75 -26.05 1.33 -20.01
CA GLY A 75 -26.99 1.21 -18.88
C GLY A 75 -26.88 -0.14 -18.15
N LEU A 76 -25.72 -0.79 -18.22
CA LEU A 76 -25.48 -2.04 -17.50
C LEU A 76 -25.33 -1.75 -16.01
N PRO A 77 -25.83 -2.64 -15.14
CA PRO A 77 -25.66 -2.47 -13.69
C PRO A 77 -24.19 -2.36 -13.34
N ALA A 78 -23.88 -1.46 -12.39
CA ALA A 78 -22.54 -1.39 -11.82
C ALA A 78 -22.15 -2.77 -11.27
N ALA A 79 -20.93 -3.23 -11.58
CA ALA A 79 -20.48 -4.58 -11.28
C ALA A 79 -20.57 -4.95 -9.78
N ASP A 80 -20.50 -3.96 -8.89
CA ASP A 80 -20.59 -4.16 -7.44
C ASP A 80 -21.59 -3.13 -6.86
N PRO A 81 -22.85 -3.50 -6.56
CA PRO A 81 -23.83 -2.62 -5.94
C PRO A 81 -23.36 -2.16 -4.55
N MET A 82 -23.88 -1.02 -4.09
CA MET A 82 -23.62 -0.57 -2.73
C MET A 82 -24.44 -1.39 -1.74
N PRO A 83 -23.84 -1.95 -0.68
CA PRO A 83 -24.57 -2.68 0.34
C PRO A 83 -25.51 -1.72 1.08
N GLU A 84 -26.64 -2.25 1.55
CA GLU A 84 -27.65 -1.47 2.29
C GLU A 84 -27.10 -0.87 3.60
N ARG A 85 -26.12 -1.56 4.21
CA ARG A 85 -25.43 -1.11 5.42
C ARG A 85 -23.93 -1.41 5.33
N LEU A 86 -23.13 -0.42 5.72
CA LEU A 86 -21.69 -0.59 5.90
C LEU A 86 -21.38 -0.97 7.35
N PRO A 87 -20.38 -1.85 7.59
CA PRO A 87 -19.93 -2.13 8.94
C PRO A 87 -19.22 -0.90 9.55
N ASP A 88 -19.31 -0.77 10.87
CA ASP A 88 -18.59 0.28 11.60
C ASP A 88 -17.08 0.04 11.52
N ALA A 89 -16.31 1.12 11.38
CA ALA A 89 -14.87 1.05 11.18
C ALA A 89 -14.11 2.01 12.08
N THR A 90 -12.92 1.57 12.53
CA THR A 90 -11.91 2.44 13.13
C THR A 90 -10.76 2.60 12.13
N VAL A 91 -10.45 3.84 11.75
CA VAL A 91 -9.25 4.17 10.96
C VAL A 91 -8.08 4.37 11.91
N VAL A 92 -7.04 3.56 11.74
CA VAL A 92 -5.82 3.58 12.54
C VAL A 92 -4.69 4.16 11.72
N VAL A 93 -4.09 5.24 12.23
CA VAL A 93 -2.86 5.84 11.68
C VAL A 93 -1.71 5.55 12.62
N CYS A 94 -0.77 4.72 12.18
CA CYS A 94 0.46 4.45 12.94
C CYS A 94 1.52 5.45 12.52
N THR A 95 2.11 6.17 13.47
CA THR A 95 3.08 7.22 13.17
C THR A 95 4.26 7.18 14.12
N ARG A 96 5.40 7.74 13.68
CA ARG A 96 6.58 7.91 14.52
C ARG A 96 7.43 9.06 14.02
N GLU A 97 7.57 10.11 14.84
CA GLU A 97 8.43 11.26 14.57
C GLU A 97 8.15 11.94 13.21
N ARG A 98 6.87 12.04 12.82
CA ARG A 98 6.42 12.67 11.57
C ARG A 98 5.17 13.55 11.75
N PRO A 99 5.20 14.57 12.63
CA PRO A 99 4.03 15.40 12.91
C PRO A 99 3.45 16.09 11.66
N ASP A 100 4.29 16.54 10.73
CA ASP A 100 3.83 17.24 9.52
C ASP A 100 3.15 16.33 8.50
N ASP A 101 3.61 15.08 8.37
CA ASP A 101 2.94 14.06 7.55
C ASP A 101 1.59 13.70 8.18
N LEU A 102 1.59 13.44 9.50
CA LEU A 102 0.37 13.14 10.24
C LEU A 102 -0.69 14.24 10.08
N GLU A 103 -0.33 15.52 10.21
CA GLU A 103 -1.27 16.63 10.04
C GLU A 103 -1.96 16.58 8.67
N ARG A 104 -1.22 16.35 7.58
CA ARG A 104 -1.80 16.21 6.24
C ARG A 104 -2.69 14.97 6.12
N CYS A 105 -2.26 13.85 6.67
CA CYS A 105 -3.05 12.62 6.69
C CYS A 105 -4.38 12.82 7.41
N LEU A 106 -4.37 13.46 8.59
CA LEU A 106 -5.59 13.77 9.34
C LEU A 106 -6.51 14.72 8.59
N GLN A 107 -5.98 15.74 7.89
CA GLN A 107 -6.80 16.61 7.04
C GLN A 107 -7.55 15.84 5.95
N GLY A 108 -6.89 14.90 5.28
CA GLY A 108 -7.52 14.03 4.28
C GLY A 108 -8.61 13.13 4.89
N LEU A 109 -8.32 12.53 6.05
CA LEU A 109 -9.28 11.67 6.75
C LEU A 109 -10.51 12.43 7.25
N LEU A 110 -10.32 13.64 7.80
CA LEU A 110 -11.40 14.48 8.31
C LEU A 110 -12.26 15.11 7.20
N ALA A 111 -11.73 15.18 5.97
CA ALA A 111 -12.48 15.62 4.79
C ALA A 111 -13.37 14.52 4.19
N MET A 112 -13.26 13.27 4.64
CA MET A 112 -14.16 12.19 4.21
C MET A 112 -15.61 12.48 4.65
N PRO A 113 -16.61 12.09 3.84
CA PRO A 113 -18.01 12.33 4.15
C PRO A 113 -18.49 11.41 5.28
N GLY A 114 -19.10 12.01 6.30
CA GLY A 114 -19.71 11.30 7.43
C GLY A 114 -18.77 11.13 8.64
N PRO A 115 -19.31 10.71 9.79
CA PRO A 115 -18.51 10.50 10.99
C PRO A 115 -17.53 9.33 10.80
N THR A 116 -16.27 9.54 11.17
CA THR A 116 -15.21 8.52 11.11
C THR A 116 -14.54 8.41 12.47
N ASP A 117 -14.46 7.20 13.04
CA ASP A 117 -13.65 6.93 14.24
C ASP A 117 -12.18 6.82 13.84
N ILE A 118 -11.38 7.82 14.21
CA ILE A 118 -9.96 7.89 13.87
C ILE A 118 -9.14 7.70 15.15
N LEU A 119 -8.17 6.79 15.10
CA LEU A 119 -7.22 6.51 16.16
C LEU A 119 -5.79 6.68 15.64
N VAL A 120 -5.05 7.62 16.23
CA VAL A 120 -3.62 7.76 16.03
C VAL A 120 -2.87 6.93 17.06
N VAL A 121 -2.01 6.04 16.60
CA VAL A 121 -1.08 5.27 17.43
C VAL A 121 0.33 5.82 17.25
N ASP A 122 0.80 6.54 18.26
CA ASP A 122 2.13 7.14 18.27
C ASP A 122 3.16 6.13 18.77
N ASN A 123 4.09 5.74 17.88
CA ASN A 123 4.95 4.60 18.09
C ASN A 123 6.32 4.99 18.66
N ALA A 124 6.52 4.70 19.95
CA ALA A 124 7.73 5.00 20.70
C ALA A 124 8.21 6.45 20.48
N PRO A 125 7.35 7.45 20.75
CA PRO A 125 7.68 8.85 20.56
C PRO A 125 8.84 9.27 21.48
N ALA A 126 9.72 10.11 20.95
CA ALA A 126 10.79 10.78 21.68
C ALA A 126 10.37 12.17 22.18
N THR A 127 9.33 12.75 21.59
CA THR A 127 8.79 14.08 21.91
C THR A 127 7.26 14.06 21.98
N ASP A 128 6.64 15.15 22.39
CA ASP A 128 5.18 15.34 22.40
C ASP A 128 4.63 15.89 21.06
N ALA A 129 5.48 16.07 20.03
CA ALA A 129 5.10 16.73 18.79
C ALA A 129 3.88 16.07 18.11
N THR A 130 3.85 14.74 18.02
CA THR A 130 2.71 13.99 17.46
C THR A 130 1.43 14.24 18.27
N ARG A 131 1.52 14.23 19.60
CA ARG A 131 0.38 14.47 20.49
C ARG A 131 -0.20 15.87 20.28
N LEU A 132 0.66 16.88 20.17
CA LEU A 132 0.26 18.26 19.90
C LEU A 132 -0.41 18.43 18.53
N VAL A 133 -0.10 17.58 17.54
CA VAL A 133 -0.85 17.52 16.28
C VAL A 133 -2.27 17.02 16.53
N VAL A 134 -2.42 15.88 17.21
CA VAL A 134 -3.73 15.25 17.42
C VAL A 134 -4.66 16.12 18.29
N GLU A 135 -4.13 16.82 19.30
CA GLU A 135 -4.91 17.71 20.17
C GLU A 135 -5.58 18.88 19.41
N ARG A 136 -5.11 19.22 18.20
CA ARG A 136 -5.75 20.23 17.33
C ARG A 136 -6.98 19.72 16.59
N HIS A 137 -7.23 18.42 16.59
CA HIS A 137 -8.31 17.76 15.84
C HIS A 137 -9.29 17.07 16.80
N PRO A 138 -10.29 17.79 17.34
CA PRO A 138 -11.29 17.21 18.23
C PRO A 138 -12.00 16.02 17.59
N GLY A 139 -12.12 14.92 18.33
CA GLY A 139 -12.72 13.66 17.84
C GLY A 139 -11.70 12.63 17.34
N VAL A 140 -10.44 13.01 17.13
CA VAL A 140 -9.36 12.06 16.85
C VAL A 140 -8.84 11.50 18.17
N ARG A 141 -8.82 10.16 18.30
CA ARG A 141 -8.27 9.48 19.48
C ARG A 141 -6.75 9.33 19.36
N TYR A 142 -6.07 9.37 20.49
CA TYR A 142 -4.62 9.23 20.58
C TYR A 142 -4.23 8.14 21.59
N ILE A 143 -3.31 7.27 21.20
CA ILE A 143 -2.68 6.28 22.10
C ILE A 143 -1.19 6.15 21.80
N VAL A 144 -0.40 5.89 22.84
CA VAL A 144 1.04 5.62 22.71
C VAL A 144 1.27 4.10 22.72
N GLU A 145 2.02 3.61 21.73
CA GLU A 145 2.68 2.29 21.82
C GLU A 145 4.15 2.50 22.14
N PRO A 146 4.62 2.18 23.37
CA PRO A 146 5.98 2.49 23.79
C PRO A 146 7.07 1.65 23.09
N ARG A 147 6.72 0.52 22.46
CA ARG A 147 7.69 -0.37 21.81
C ARG A 147 7.87 0.00 20.34
N PRO A 148 9.11 0.27 19.87
CA PRO A 148 9.33 0.65 18.49
C PRO A 148 9.08 -0.52 17.53
N GLY A 149 8.31 -0.25 16.47
CA GLY A 149 7.97 -1.18 15.39
C GLY A 149 6.53 -0.97 14.91
N LEU A 150 6.34 -0.90 13.59
CA LEU A 150 5.03 -0.64 12.99
C LEU A 150 3.97 -1.64 13.45
N ASP A 151 4.30 -2.92 13.52
CA ASP A 151 3.34 -3.95 13.88
C ASP A 151 3.00 -3.96 15.37
N TYR A 152 3.85 -3.43 16.26
CA TYR A 152 3.44 -3.14 17.63
C TYR A 152 2.33 -2.07 17.64
N ALA A 153 2.52 -1.01 16.85
CA ALA A 153 1.53 0.06 16.75
C ALA A 153 0.22 -0.43 16.12
N ARG A 154 0.28 -1.20 15.02
CA ARG A 154 -0.91 -1.79 14.41
C ARG A 154 -1.66 -2.69 15.38
N ASN A 155 -0.96 -3.58 16.07
CA ASN A 155 -1.58 -4.49 17.03
C ASN A 155 -2.24 -3.74 18.21
N THR A 156 -1.60 -2.66 18.69
CA THR A 156 -2.20 -1.76 19.69
C THR A 156 -3.43 -1.04 19.14
N GLY A 157 -3.38 -0.58 17.89
CA GLY A 157 -4.53 0.00 17.19
C GLY A 157 -5.70 -0.97 17.05
N ILE A 158 -5.44 -2.22 16.67
CA ILE A 158 -6.48 -3.27 16.57
C ILE A 158 -7.13 -3.53 17.93
N ALA A 159 -6.32 -3.61 18.99
CA ALA A 159 -6.82 -3.84 20.34
C ALA A 159 -7.68 -2.68 20.87
N ALA A 160 -7.34 -1.44 20.49
CA ALA A 160 -8.06 -0.22 20.89
C ALA A 160 -9.19 0.18 19.92
N ALA A 161 -9.34 -0.53 18.80
CA ALA A 161 -10.39 -0.28 17.82
C ALA A 161 -11.75 -0.74 18.33
N THR A 162 -12.76 0.09 18.09
CA THR A 162 -14.15 -0.15 18.47
C THR A 162 -15.00 -0.63 17.30
N GLY A 163 -14.56 -0.37 16.05
CA GLY A 163 -15.23 -0.85 14.85
C GLY A 163 -15.13 -2.36 14.64
N GLU A 164 -16.07 -2.90 13.86
CA GLU A 164 -15.95 -4.27 13.34
C GLU A 164 -14.77 -4.39 12.38
N ILE A 165 -14.56 -3.34 11.58
CA ILE A 165 -13.44 -3.20 10.65
C ILE A 165 -12.37 -2.29 11.23
N VAL A 166 -11.11 -2.66 11.03
CA VAL A 166 -9.95 -1.80 11.30
C VAL A 166 -9.31 -1.45 9.97
N ALA A 167 -9.37 -0.18 9.60
CA ALA A 167 -8.71 0.35 8.41
C ALA A 167 -7.37 0.99 8.79
N PHE A 168 -6.35 0.81 7.97
CA PHE A 168 -5.02 1.38 8.15
C PHE A 168 -4.68 2.26 6.97
N THR A 169 -4.14 3.44 7.28
CA THR A 169 -3.41 4.28 6.35
C THR A 169 -2.10 4.73 6.98
N ASP A 170 -1.08 4.95 6.16
CA ASP A 170 0.19 5.49 6.62
C ASP A 170 0.07 7.00 6.87
N ASP A 171 0.95 7.54 7.71
CA ASP A 171 1.00 8.97 8.03
C ASP A 171 1.46 9.84 6.86
N ASP A 172 2.21 9.27 5.91
CA ASP A 172 2.67 9.90 4.68
C ASP A 172 1.72 9.64 3.48
N ALA A 173 0.44 9.38 3.78
CA ALA A 173 -0.62 9.18 2.81
C ALA A 173 -1.83 10.12 3.02
N MET A 174 -2.66 10.25 1.99
CA MET A 174 -3.84 11.11 1.95
C MET A 174 -5.00 10.38 1.28
N ALA A 175 -6.00 10.03 2.10
CA ALA A 175 -7.17 9.27 1.68
C ALA A 175 -8.05 10.08 0.70
N ASP A 176 -8.58 9.39 -0.31
CA ASP A 176 -9.66 9.91 -1.15
C ASP A 176 -10.97 10.03 -0.34
N PRO A 177 -11.89 10.98 -0.65
CA PRO A 177 -13.17 11.08 0.03
C PRO A 177 -13.98 9.79 0.07
N LEU A 178 -13.86 8.91 -0.93
CA LEU A 178 -14.58 7.64 -0.97
C LEU A 178 -13.75 6.45 -0.43
N TRP A 179 -12.51 6.68 0.00
CA TRP A 179 -11.54 5.63 0.37
C TRP A 179 -12.11 4.61 1.35
N LEU A 180 -12.50 5.07 2.56
CA LEU A 180 -12.98 4.18 3.60
C LEU A 180 -14.29 3.50 3.15
N ARG A 181 -15.22 4.27 2.59
CA ARG A 181 -16.50 3.75 2.12
C ARG A 181 -16.31 2.58 1.14
N MET A 182 -15.42 2.73 0.15
CA MET A 182 -15.15 1.71 -0.86
C MET A 182 -14.39 0.50 -0.29
N LEU A 183 -13.56 0.66 0.74
CA LEU A 183 -13.01 -0.49 1.46
C LEU A 183 -14.12 -1.29 2.15
N LEU A 184 -15.03 -0.60 2.84
CA LEU A 184 -16.07 -1.22 3.66
C LEU A 184 -17.08 -2.03 2.84
N THR A 185 -17.35 -1.64 1.60
CA THR A 185 -18.30 -2.35 0.72
C THR A 185 -17.86 -3.78 0.41
N ASN A 186 -16.56 -4.08 0.51
CA ASN A 186 -16.03 -5.40 0.23
C ASN A 186 -16.32 -6.43 1.33
N PHE A 187 -16.72 -5.98 2.53
CA PHE A 187 -17.03 -6.85 3.67
C PHE A 187 -18.47 -7.35 3.68
N GLU A 188 -19.26 -7.08 2.63
CA GLU A 188 -20.53 -7.79 2.42
C GLU A 188 -20.30 -9.28 2.18
N ASP A 189 -19.20 -9.66 1.51
CA ASP A 189 -18.77 -11.06 1.45
C ASP A 189 -18.18 -11.48 2.81
N PRO A 190 -18.80 -12.44 3.53
CA PRO A 190 -18.30 -12.91 4.82
C PRO A 190 -16.94 -13.60 4.74
N LEU A 191 -16.52 -14.08 3.56
CA LEU A 191 -15.20 -14.67 3.33
C LEU A 191 -14.11 -13.62 3.12
N VAL A 192 -14.47 -12.37 2.81
CA VAL A 192 -13.51 -11.27 2.72
C VAL A 192 -13.14 -10.83 4.13
N MET A 193 -11.89 -11.11 4.50
CA MET A 193 -11.33 -10.74 5.81
C MET A 193 -10.39 -9.54 5.71
N ALA A 194 -9.95 -9.18 4.50
CA ALA A 194 -9.21 -7.97 4.23
C ALA A 194 -9.61 -7.34 2.89
N ALA A 195 -9.59 -6.02 2.82
CA ALA A 195 -9.77 -5.25 1.60
C ALA A 195 -8.58 -4.29 1.43
N CYS A 196 -8.12 -4.09 0.20
CA CYS A 196 -7.03 -3.19 -0.14
C CYS A 196 -7.49 -2.18 -1.18
N GLY A 197 -6.96 -0.97 -1.12
CA GLY A 197 -7.28 0.09 -2.07
C GLY A 197 -6.22 0.36 -3.12
N LEU A 198 -6.59 1.09 -4.17
CA LEU A 198 -5.63 1.67 -5.12
C LEU A 198 -4.74 2.66 -4.38
N THR A 199 -3.43 2.53 -4.54
CA THR A 199 -2.46 3.49 -4.03
C THR A 199 -1.72 4.14 -5.19
N MET A 200 -1.81 5.47 -5.29
CA MET A 200 -1.12 6.27 -6.30
C MET A 200 -0.08 7.21 -5.66
N ALA A 201 0.84 7.72 -6.47
CA ALA A 201 1.85 8.67 -6.00
C ALA A 201 1.20 10.01 -5.68
N LEU A 202 1.38 10.51 -4.46
CA LEU A 202 0.92 11.86 -4.08
C LEU A 202 1.68 12.95 -4.86
N GLU A 203 2.95 12.70 -5.16
CA GLU A 203 3.86 13.63 -5.81
C GLU A 203 4.90 12.84 -6.63
N LEU A 204 5.34 13.42 -7.76
CA LEU A 204 6.37 12.86 -8.64
C LEU A 204 7.38 13.95 -9.04
N GLU A 205 7.89 14.66 -8.03
CA GLU A 205 8.80 15.80 -8.21
C GLU A 205 10.26 15.39 -8.42
N THR A 206 10.64 14.16 -8.04
CA THR A 206 12.03 13.69 -8.12
C THR A 206 12.20 12.46 -9.00
N ASP A 207 13.44 12.28 -9.50
CA ASP A 207 13.82 11.11 -10.29
C ASP A 207 13.58 9.79 -9.53
N ALA A 208 13.73 9.77 -8.20
CA ALA A 208 13.49 8.58 -7.40
C ALA A 208 12.01 8.19 -7.41
N GLN A 209 11.12 9.18 -7.26
CA GLN A 209 9.67 8.95 -7.28
C GLN A 209 9.20 8.46 -8.64
N VAL A 210 9.65 9.10 -9.73
CA VAL A 210 9.36 8.67 -11.10
C VAL A 210 9.95 7.27 -11.39
N ALA A 211 11.16 6.99 -10.91
CA ALA A 211 11.78 5.68 -11.09
C ALA A 211 11.00 4.55 -10.39
N PHE A 212 10.49 4.80 -9.18
CA PHE A 212 9.64 3.85 -8.46
C PHE A 212 8.32 3.57 -9.21
N GLN A 213 7.67 4.62 -9.72
CA GLN A 213 6.44 4.46 -10.50
C GLN A 213 6.66 3.62 -11.76
N ARG A 214 7.81 3.76 -12.44
CA ARG A 214 8.17 2.98 -13.66
C ARG A 214 8.37 1.48 -13.42
N VAL A 215 8.66 1.08 -12.18
CA VAL A 215 8.81 -0.34 -11.81
C VAL A 215 7.53 -0.93 -11.22
N GLY A 216 6.43 -0.18 -11.22
CA GLY A 216 5.09 -0.66 -10.85
C GLY A 216 4.44 0.13 -9.73
N GLY A 217 5.19 0.92 -8.95
CA GLY A 217 4.66 1.65 -7.81
C GLY A 217 3.86 0.75 -6.86
N PHE A 218 2.81 1.31 -6.25
CA PHE A 218 1.88 0.56 -5.39
C PHE A 218 0.60 0.13 -6.11
N GLY A 219 0.26 0.71 -7.25
CA GLY A 219 -0.98 0.41 -7.96
C GLY A 219 -1.08 -1.06 -8.40
N ARG A 220 -2.31 -1.60 -8.42
CA ARG A 220 -2.62 -2.94 -8.96
C ARG A 220 -3.60 -2.87 -10.14
N GLY A 221 -3.70 -1.69 -10.77
CA GLY A 221 -4.61 -1.40 -11.88
C GLY A 221 -6.00 -0.95 -11.41
N PHE A 222 -6.92 -0.84 -12.36
CA PHE A 222 -8.25 -0.24 -12.17
C PHE A 222 -9.39 -1.26 -12.27
N LYS A 223 -9.09 -2.53 -12.00
CA LYS A 223 -10.09 -3.60 -11.92
C LYS A 223 -10.14 -4.15 -10.51
N ARG A 224 -11.35 -4.40 -10.02
CA ARG A 224 -11.56 -5.09 -8.75
C ARG A 224 -11.13 -6.55 -8.89
N ILE A 225 -10.40 -7.07 -7.90
CA ILE A 225 -9.90 -8.44 -7.90
C ILE A 225 -10.14 -9.04 -6.51
N VAL A 226 -10.67 -10.26 -6.45
CA VAL A 226 -10.77 -11.01 -5.19
C VAL A 226 -9.74 -12.13 -5.23
N HIS A 227 -8.81 -12.11 -4.28
CA HIS A 227 -7.77 -13.10 -4.11
C HIS A 227 -8.22 -14.16 -3.10
N ASP A 228 -8.02 -15.42 -3.44
CA ASP A 228 -8.19 -16.57 -2.54
C ASP A 228 -6.98 -17.52 -2.67
N GLY A 229 -6.92 -18.53 -1.79
CA GLY A 229 -5.85 -19.52 -1.80
C GLY A 229 -5.83 -20.46 -3.01
N ILE A 230 -6.82 -20.37 -3.92
CA ILE A 230 -6.92 -21.18 -5.15
C ILE A 230 -6.29 -20.41 -6.32
N THR A 231 -6.62 -19.12 -6.44
CA THR A 231 -6.21 -18.23 -7.53
C THR A 231 -4.88 -17.53 -7.27
N THR A 232 -4.48 -17.40 -6.01
CA THR A 232 -3.27 -16.70 -5.59
C THR A 232 -2.46 -17.58 -4.64
N ASP A 233 -1.22 -17.90 -5.02
CA ASP A 233 -0.28 -18.53 -4.07
C ASP A 233 -0.15 -17.61 -2.86
N PRO A 234 -0.34 -18.08 -1.61
CA PRO A 234 -0.19 -17.24 -0.43
C PRO A 234 1.14 -16.47 -0.33
N TYR A 235 2.23 -16.99 -0.92
CA TYR A 235 3.52 -16.29 -0.98
C TYR A 235 3.56 -15.16 -2.01
N ASP A 236 2.58 -15.07 -2.90
CA ASP A 236 2.34 -13.96 -3.84
C ASP A 236 1.26 -12.99 -3.35
N SER A 237 0.90 -13.05 -2.07
CA SER A 237 -0.14 -12.21 -1.45
C SER A 237 0.12 -10.70 -1.52
N TRP A 238 1.37 -10.27 -1.76
CA TRP A 238 1.75 -8.88 -2.05
C TRP A 238 1.02 -8.30 -3.28
N ARG A 239 0.47 -9.16 -4.14
CA ARG A 239 -0.36 -8.77 -5.29
C ARG A 239 -1.70 -8.18 -4.88
N ALA A 240 -2.23 -8.52 -3.70
CA ALA A 240 -3.54 -8.07 -3.25
C ALA A 240 -3.57 -6.57 -2.90
N GLY A 241 -2.45 -5.99 -2.48
CA GLY A 241 -2.41 -4.58 -2.11
C GLY A 241 -1.12 -4.16 -1.41
N ALA A 242 -1.16 -2.98 -0.81
CA ALA A 242 -0.04 -2.37 -0.09
C ALA A 242 -0.46 -1.93 1.32
N GLY A 243 0.49 -1.94 2.26
CA GLY A 243 0.32 -1.60 3.68
C GLY A 243 -0.43 -0.31 3.99
N VAL A 244 -0.30 0.66 3.10
CA VAL A 244 -0.84 2.03 3.21
C VAL A 244 -2.36 2.12 2.98
N SER A 245 -3.00 1.09 2.43
CA SER A 245 -4.43 1.12 2.14
C SER A 245 -5.01 -0.26 2.35
N ILE A 246 -5.28 -0.59 3.61
CA ILE A 246 -5.79 -1.90 4.02
C ILE A 246 -6.93 -1.71 5.02
N ALA A 247 -8.01 -2.47 4.88
CA ALA A 247 -8.99 -2.71 5.92
C ALA A 247 -9.02 -4.20 6.25
N ILE A 248 -9.20 -4.55 7.52
CA ILE A 248 -9.35 -5.94 7.97
C ILE A 248 -10.55 -6.06 8.91
N ARG A 249 -11.19 -7.24 8.96
CA ARG A 249 -12.06 -7.51 10.10
C ARG A 249 -11.23 -7.58 11.37
N ARG A 250 -11.68 -6.93 12.44
CA ARG A 250 -11.01 -6.98 13.75
C ARG A 250 -10.89 -8.42 14.27
N SER A 251 -11.88 -9.26 13.97
CA SER A 251 -11.92 -10.69 14.31
C SER A 251 -10.81 -11.53 13.68
N THR A 252 -10.14 -11.01 12.63
CA THR A 252 -9.03 -11.70 11.96
C THR A 252 -7.91 -12.11 12.92
N VAL A 253 -7.63 -11.29 13.94
CA VAL A 253 -6.58 -11.58 14.93
C VAL A 253 -6.89 -12.86 15.72
N ALA A 254 -8.15 -13.16 16.01
CA ALA A 254 -8.53 -14.40 16.69
C ALA A 254 -8.40 -15.63 15.77
N LEU A 255 -8.49 -15.43 14.46
CA LEU A 255 -8.51 -16.51 13.47
C LEU A 255 -7.11 -16.91 13.01
N ILE A 256 -6.24 -15.93 12.75
CA ILE A 256 -4.90 -16.18 12.19
C ILE A 256 -3.75 -15.61 13.02
N GLY A 257 -4.07 -14.94 14.14
CA GLY A 257 -3.11 -14.23 14.97
C GLY A 257 -2.85 -12.79 14.51
N PRO A 258 -2.21 -11.97 15.38
CA PRO A 258 -1.91 -10.56 15.10
C PRO A 258 -0.87 -10.38 13.98
N PHE A 259 -0.53 -9.12 13.66
CA PHE A 259 0.68 -8.83 12.90
C PHE A 259 1.92 -9.32 13.65
N ASP A 260 2.96 -9.75 12.93
CA ASP A 260 4.16 -10.29 13.55
C ASP A 260 5.13 -9.16 13.91
N ASN A 261 5.28 -8.88 15.21
CA ASN A 261 6.15 -7.80 15.70
C ASN A 261 7.64 -7.94 15.32
N ALA A 262 8.05 -9.06 14.71
CA ALA A 262 9.39 -9.25 14.14
C ALA A 262 9.52 -8.80 12.67
N LEU A 263 8.42 -8.41 12.01
CA LEU A 263 8.35 -7.94 10.63
C LEU A 263 8.09 -6.43 10.56
N GLY A 264 8.17 -5.90 9.34
CA GLY A 264 7.76 -4.52 9.05
C GLY A 264 8.70 -3.41 9.47
N ALA A 265 8.26 -2.18 9.20
CA ALA A 265 9.05 -0.98 9.40
C ALA A 265 9.43 -0.79 10.88
N GLY A 266 10.65 -0.30 11.12
CA GLY A 266 11.20 -0.13 12.48
C GLY A 266 11.83 -1.40 13.07
N THR A 267 11.68 -2.56 12.42
CA THR A 267 12.38 -3.81 12.80
C THR A 267 13.62 -4.06 11.93
N ARG A 268 14.39 -5.10 12.26
CA ARG A 268 15.53 -5.50 11.43
C ARG A 268 15.11 -6.15 10.11
N ALA A 269 13.90 -6.74 10.06
CA ALA A 269 13.33 -7.34 8.85
C ALA A 269 12.86 -6.29 7.83
N MET A 270 12.61 -5.05 8.28
CA MET A 270 12.32 -3.85 7.48
C MET A 270 10.98 -3.80 6.74
N ALA A 271 10.41 -4.93 6.34
CA ALA A 271 9.16 -5.03 5.59
C ALA A 271 8.54 -6.44 5.73
N GLY A 272 7.43 -6.68 5.03
CA GLY A 272 6.82 -8.00 4.84
C GLY A 272 5.70 -8.35 5.82
N ASP A 273 5.32 -7.38 6.64
CA ASP A 273 4.29 -7.38 7.66
C ASP A 273 2.89 -7.69 7.11
N GLU A 274 2.42 -6.85 6.19
CA GLU A 274 1.17 -6.98 5.43
C GLU A 274 1.16 -8.23 4.55
N THR A 275 2.27 -8.52 3.86
CA THR A 275 2.38 -9.69 2.99
C THR A 275 2.31 -10.99 3.82
N ASP A 276 2.94 -11.03 5.01
CA ASP A 276 2.79 -12.16 5.92
C ASP A 276 1.35 -12.33 6.44
N PHE A 277 0.71 -11.22 6.81
CA PHE A 277 -0.67 -11.23 7.29
C PHE A 277 -1.62 -11.76 6.21
N PHE A 278 -1.49 -11.27 4.98
CA PHE A 278 -2.27 -11.74 3.83
C PHE A 278 -1.97 -13.19 3.45
N ARG A 279 -0.70 -13.61 3.48
CA ARG A 279 -0.33 -15.02 3.30
C ARG A 279 -1.04 -15.92 4.29
N ARG A 280 -1.11 -15.53 5.56
CA ARG A 280 -1.83 -16.30 6.60
C ARG A 280 -3.34 -16.32 6.36
N LEU A 281 -3.94 -15.21 5.93
CA LEU A 281 -5.35 -15.15 5.54
C LEU A 281 -5.68 -16.12 4.40
N LEU A 282 -4.94 -16.04 3.30
CA LEU A 282 -5.17 -16.91 2.13
C LEU A 282 -4.94 -18.39 2.47
N LYS A 283 -3.94 -18.69 3.31
CA LYS A 283 -3.68 -20.06 3.78
C LYS A 283 -4.80 -20.60 4.67
N ALA A 284 -5.47 -19.73 5.42
CA ALA A 284 -6.62 -20.09 6.24
C ALA A 284 -7.93 -20.22 5.43
N GLY A 285 -7.89 -19.98 4.11
CA GLY A 285 -9.04 -20.13 3.21
C GLY A 285 -9.91 -18.87 3.08
N TYR A 286 -9.49 -17.75 3.66
CA TYR A 286 -10.17 -16.48 3.53
C TYR A 286 -9.78 -15.74 2.25
N ARG A 287 -10.54 -14.70 1.93
CA ARG A 287 -10.37 -13.86 0.75
C ARG A 287 -9.84 -12.48 1.08
N ILE A 288 -9.17 -11.89 0.10
CA ILE A 288 -8.69 -10.51 0.14
C ILE A 288 -9.20 -9.80 -1.11
N ALA A 289 -9.97 -8.73 -0.93
CA ALA A 289 -10.44 -7.92 -2.05
C ALA A 289 -9.46 -6.77 -2.34
N TYR A 290 -9.09 -6.58 -3.59
CA TYR A 290 -8.51 -5.34 -4.10
C TYR A 290 -9.62 -4.53 -4.77
N ASP A 291 -9.88 -3.33 -4.28
CA ASP A 291 -10.88 -2.42 -4.84
C ASP A 291 -10.24 -1.10 -5.27
N PRO A 292 -10.13 -0.86 -6.59
CA PRO A 292 -9.45 0.34 -7.08
C PRO A 292 -10.25 1.64 -6.83
N ARG A 293 -11.53 1.53 -6.45
CA ARG A 293 -12.37 2.68 -6.08
C ARG A 293 -11.93 3.28 -4.74
N ALA A 294 -11.32 2.47 -3.87
CA ALA A 294 -10.74 2.92 -2.62
C ALA A 294 -9.35 3.53 -2.88
N LEU A 295 -9.29 4.78 -3.32
CA LEU A 295 -8.03 5.46 -3.61
C LEU A 295 -7.34 6.01 -2.36
N ASN A 296 -6.03 5.86 -2.29
CA ASN A 296 -5.17 6.57 -1.35
C ASN A 296 -3.95 7.13 -2.09
N TRP A 297 -3.55 8.36 -1.77
CA TRP A 297 -2.36 9.00 -2.32
C TRP A 297 -1.21 8.85 -1.34
N HIS A 298 -0.06 8.33 -1.78
CA HIS A 298 1.06 8.06 -0.88
C HIS A 298 2.35 8.71 -1.37
N ARG A 299 3.10 9.31 -0.45
CA ARG A 299 4.37 9.95 -0.75
C ARG A 299 5.46 8.92 -1.02
N HIS A 300 6.03 8.99 -2.22
CA HIS A 300 7.17 8.16 -2.59
C HIS A 300 8.48 8.71 -2.01
N ARG A 301 9.46 7.83 -1.82
CA ARG A 301 10.81 8.23 -1.36
C ARG A 301 11.41 9.24 -2.34
N ARG A 302 11.90 10.37 -1.80
CA ARG A 302 12.35 11.52 -2.60
C ARG A 302 13.77 11.33 -3.13
N THR A 303 14.62 10.59 -2.43
CA THR A 303 16.02 10.37 -2.85
C THR A 303 16.25 8.95 -3.36
N MET A 304 17.26 8.81 -4.24
CA MET A 304 17.62 7.51 -4.78
C MET A 304 18.16 6.55 -3.73
N ALA A 305 18.85 7.07 -2.71
CA ALA A 305 19.36 6.28 -1.59
C ALA A 305 18.24 5.70 -0.74
N GLU A 306 17.18 6.49 -0.49
CA GLU A 306 15.99 6.01 0.20
C GLU A 306 15.22 4.96 -0.62
N LEU A 307 15.10 5.17 -1.93
CA LEU A 307 14.50 4.17 -2.82
C LEU A 307 15.32 2.87 -2.85
N GLU A 308 16.65 2.94 -2.95
CA GLU A 308 17.50 1.75 -2.89
C GLU A 308 17.33 1.02 -1.54
N LYS A 309 17.28 1.77 -0.43
CA LYS A 309 17.01 1.21 0.91
C LYS A 309 15.63 0.56 1.00
N GLN A 310 14.61 1.14 0.37
CA GLN A 310 13.26 0.58 0.27
C GLN A 310 13.27 -0.74 -0.51
N MET A 311 13.89 -0.77 -1.70
CA MET A 311 14.01 -1.99 -2.52
C MET A 311 14.78 -3.10 -1.79
N PHE A 312 15.86 -2.74 -1.09
CA PHE A 312 16.57 -3.66 -0.20
C PHE A 312 15.65 -4.19 0.91
N GLY A 313 14.86 -3.30 1.52
CA GLY A 313 13.91 -3.63 2.58
C GLY A 313 12.84 -4.61 2.14
N TYR A 314 12.24 -4.40 0.95
CA TYR A 314 11.26 -5.33 0.38
C TYR A 314 11.84 -6.73 0.17
N GLU A 315 13.04 -6.84 -0.39
CA GLU A 315 13.66 -8.14 -0.59
C GLU A 315 14.05 -8.82 0.73
N CYS A 316 14.53 -8.03 1.70
CA CYS A 316 14.78 -8.48 3.07
C CYS A 316 13.49 -9.02 3.73
N GLY A 317 12.37 -8.32 3.57
CA GLY A 317 11.05 -8.73 4.05
C GLY A 317 10.57 -10.03 3.39
N SER A 318 10.66 -10.14 2.07
CA SER A 318 10.31 -11.37 1.33
C SER A 318 11.04 -12.60 1.87
N PHE A 319 12.35 -12.49 2.11
CA PHE A 319 13.12 -13.58 2.68
C PHE A 319 12.90 -13.80 4.18
N ALA A 320 12.48 -12.78 4.92
CA ALA A 320 12.00 -12.93 6.30
C ALA A 320 10.73 -13.79 6.35
N ILE A 321 9.76 -13.56 5.45
CA ILE A 321 8.52 -14.34 5.33
C ILE A 321 8.81 -15.78 4.92
N ILE A 322 9.70 -16.00 3.94
CA ILE A 322 10.15 -17.34 3.55
C ILE A 322 10.79 -18.05 4.75
N THR A 323 11.65 -17.37 5.50
CA THR A 323 12.30 -17.92 6.70
C THR A 323 11.29 -18.28 7.79
N LYS A 324 10.32 -17.39 8.04
CA LYS A 324 9.20 -17.64 8.96
C LYS A 324 8.46 -18.92 8.57
N GLY A 325 8.03 -18.98 7.32
CA GLY A 325 7.29 -20.12 6.77
C GLY A 325 8.06 -21.44 6.87
N ALA A 326 9.32 -21.44 6.43
CA ALA A 326 10.15 -22.65 6.41
C ALA A 326 10.51 -23.15 7.82
N LEU A 327 11.00 -22.27 8.70
CA LEU A 327 11.59 -22.68 9.97
C LEU A 327 10.58 -22.79 11.12
N PHE A 328 9.56 -21.93 11.13
CA PHE A 328 8.64 -21.82 12.27
C PHE A 328 7.25 -22.36 11.98
N GLU A 329 6.82 -22.35 10.72
CA GLU A 329 5.52 -22.89 10.31
C GLU A 329 5.62 -24.21 9.56
N ARG A 330 6.85 -24.63 9.19
CA ARG A 330 7.14 -25.84 8.41
C ARG A 330 6.32 -25.92 7.12
N ASP A 331 6.12 -24.78 6.49
CA ASP A 331 5.33 -24.67 5.26
C ASP A 331 6.19 -25.06 4.04
N PRO A 332 5.89 -26.16 3.33
CA PRO A 332 6.67 -26.57 2.17
C PRO A 332 6.61 -25.55 1.02
N ARG A 333 5.56 -24.71 0.97
CA ARG A 333 5.44 -23.64 -0.03
C ARG A 333 6.56 -22.60 0.13
N ALA A 334 7.09 -22.41 1.34
CA ALA A 334 8.23 -21.52 1.57
C ALA A 334 9.47 -21.97 0.78
N LEU A 335 9.76 -23.27 0.79
CA LEU A 335 10.89 -23.84 0.04
C LEU A 335 10.63 -23.79 -1.46
N ALA A 336 9.40 -24.07 -1.90
CA ALA A 336 9.01 -23.93 -3.30
C ALA A 336 9.19 -22.48 -3.78
N GLN A 337 8.79 -21.49 -2.98
CA GLN A 337 8.98 -20.07 -3.27
C GLN A 337 10.46 -19.70 -3.37
N LEU A 338 11.29 -20.18 -2.44
CA LEU A 338 12.74 -19.98 -2.49
C LEU A 338 13.35 -20.57 -3.78
N LEU A 339 12.96 -21.79 -4.16
CA LEU A 339 13.42 -22.45 -5.38
C LEU A 339 13.00 -21.67 -6.64
N ARG A 340 11.72 -21.27 -6.74
CA ARG A 340 11.22 -20.46 -7.86
C ARG A 340 11.98 -19.13 -7.97
N TRP A 341 12.20 -18.47 -6.84
CA TRP A 341 12.97 -17.23 -6.82
C TRP A 341 14.41 -17.44 -7.32
N MET A 342 15.08 -18.50 -6.86
CA MET A 342 16.46 -18.81 -7.30
C MET A 342 16.51 -19.11 -8.80
N GLN A 343 15.57 -19.91 -9.32
CA GLN A 343 15.51 -20.23 -10.74
C GLN A 343 15.24 -18.99 -11.61
N GLY A 344 14.35 -18.10 -11.18
CA GLY A 344 13.97 -16.91 -11.94
C GLY A 344 14.98 -15.76 -11.88
N ASN A 345 15.60 -15.53 -10.71
CA ASN A 345 16.38 -14.31 -10.46
C ASN A 345 17.90 -14.54 -10.49
N LEU A 346 18.40 -15.70 -10.05
CA LEU A 346 19.83 -15.93 -9.88
C LEU A 346 20.63 -15.80 -11.19
N PRO A 347 20.18 -16.33 -12.34
CA PRO A 347 20.92 -16.17 -13.60
C PRO A 347 21.07 -14.71 -14.02
N TRP A 348 19.99 -13.93 -13.90
CA TRP A 348 20.01 -12.50 -14.21
C TRP A 348 20.91 -11.73 -13.25
N MET A 349 20.84 -12.04 -11.95
CA MET A 349 21.67 -11.40 -10.93
C MET A 349 23.15 -11.64 -11.22
N VAL A 350 23.57 -12.89 -11.40
CA VAL A 350 24.98 -13.24 -11.68
C VAL A 350 25.52 -12.47 -12.90
N ARG A 351 24.74 -12.38 -13.98
CA ARG A 351 25.12 -11.60 -15.18
C ARG A 351 25.17 -10.09 -14.97
N SER A 352 24.51 -9.58 -13.93
CA SER A 352 24.27 -8.16 -13.73
C SER A 352 24.99 -7.55 -12.52
N LEU A 353 25.57 -8.39 -11.63
CA LEU A 353 26.22 -7.96 -10.39
C LEU A 353 27.38 -6.97 -10.61
N HIS A 354 28.12 -7.11 -11.71
CA HIS A 354 29.26 -6.24 -12.04
C HIS A 354 28.87 -4.90 -12.70
N LYS A 355 27.60 -4.73 -13.09
CA LYS A 355 27.14 -3.52 -13.78
C LYS A 355 26.91 -2.38 -12.79
N ARG A 356 27.23 -1.13 -13.15
CA ARG A 356 26.90 0.04 -12.30
C ARG A 356 25.39 0.28 -12.20
N ARG A 357 24.64 -0.04 -13.27
CA ARG A 357 23.18 0.05 -13.36
C ARG A 357 22.63 -1.20 -14.05
N ASN A 358 21.54 -1.76 -13.54
CA ASN A 358 20.81 -2.84 -14.21
C ASN A 358 19.31 -2.76 -13.90
N GLY A 359 18.49 -3.08 -14.90
CA GLY A 359 17.04 -2.91 -14.84
C GLY A 359 16.60 -1.46 -15.08
N LYS A 360 15.37 -1.14 -14.66
CA LYS A 360 14.73 0.17 -14.89
C LYS A 360 15.21 1.26 -13.94
N LEU A 361 15.72 0.89 -12.76
CA LEU A 361 16.21 1.83 -11.74
C LEU A 361 17.65 2.30 -12.04
N PRO A 362 18.07 3.49 -11.55
CA PRO A 362 19.39 4.06 -11.84
C PRO A 362 20.52 3.56 -10.94
N PHE A 363 20.29 2.50 -10.15
CA PHE A 363 21.30 1.79 -9.37
C PHE A 363 21.38 0.31 -9.77
N ASN A 364 22.31 -0.43 -9.17
CA ASN A 364 22.44 -1.87 -9.39
C ASN A 364 21.37 -2.63 -8.60
N THR A 365 20.16 -2.68 -9.16
CA THR A 365 19.00 -3.39 -8.61
C THR A 365 19.33 -4.83 -8.23
N ALA A 366 20.06 -5.56 -9.09
CA ALA A 366 20.46 -6.95 -8.82
C ALA A 366 21.26 -7.10 -7.51
N ARG A 367 22.22 -6.20 -7.27
CA ARG A 367 23.04 -6.19 -6.07
C ARG A 367 22.22 -5.81 -4.83
N THR A 368 21.33 -4.84 -4.95
CA THR A 368 20.44 -4.42 -3.87
C THR A 368 19.53 -5.57 -3.44
N LEU A 369 18.88 -6.25 -4.41
CA LEU A 369 18.04 -7.41 -4.14
C LEU A 369 18.87 -8.59 -3.58
N ALA A 370 20.05 -8.90 -4.15
CA ALA A 370 20.94 -9.95 -3.61
C ALA A 370 21.25 -9.77 -2.13
N ARG A 371 21.62 -8.53 -1.76
CA ARG A 371 21.94 -8.18 -0.37
C ARG A 371 20.72 -8.31 0.53
N GLY A 372 19.54 -7.89 0.07
CA GLY A 372 18.29 -8.03 0.81
C GLY A 372 17.95 -9.50 1.07
N ALA A 373 17.98 -10.31 0.01
CA ALA A 373 17.71 -11.75 0.06
C ALA A 373 18.64 -12.49 1.05
N LEU A 374 19.94 -12.22 1.00
CA LEU A 374 20.91 -12.82 1.91
C LEU A 374 20.74 -12.35 3.37
N ALA A 375 20.34 -11.09 3.57
CA ALA A 375 20.23 -10.51 4.91
C ALA A 375 18.90 -10.88 5.60
N GLY A 376 17.83 -11.09 4.84
CA GLY A 376 16.47 -11.34 5.33
C GLY A 376 16.36 -12.41 6.42
N PRO A 377 16.88 -13.63 6.22
CA PRO A 377 16.73 -14.71 7.19
C PRO A 377 17.34 -14.37 8.56
N TRP A 378 18.58 -13.89 8.57
CA TRP A 378 19.26 -13.53 9.81
C TRP A 378 18.62 -12.33 10.50
N ARG A 379 18.21 -11.33 9.73
CA ARG A 379 17.53 -10.14 10.27
C ARG A 379 16.19 -10.48 10.91
N TYR A 380 15.43 -11.39 10.32
CA TYR A 380 14.19 -11.89 10.91
C TYR A 380 14.44 -12.63 12.22
N LEU A 381 15.42 -13.55 12.25
CA LEU A 381 15.78 -14.27 13.48
C LEU A 381 16.19 -13.32 14.62
N GLN A 382 16.98 -12.27 14.30
CA GLN A 382 17.33 -11.23 15.27
C GLN A 382 16.13 -10.43 15.74
N ALA A 383 15.24 -10.02 14.82
CA ALA A 383 14.02 -9.28 15.16
C ALA A 383 13.08 -10.10 16.05
N ARG A 384 12.91 -11.40 15.74
CA ARG A 384 12.10 -12.34 16.50
C ARG A 384 12.66 -12.59 17.90
N ALA A 385 13.98 -12.73 18.04
CA ALA A 385 14.63 -12.85 19.34
C ALA A 385 14.42 -11.59 20.20
N LYS A 386 14.48 -10.40 19.59
CA LYS A 386 14.16 -9.13 20.27
C LYS A 386 12.69 -9.07 20.70
N ALA A 387 11.76 -9.39 19.80
CA ALA A 387 10.32 -9.35 20.09
C ALA A 387 9.95 -10.28 21.26
N ARG A 388 10.47 -11.51 21.27
CA ARG A 388 10.25 -12.45 22.38
C ARG A 388 10.71 -11.90 23.73
N ARG A 389 11.88 -11.24 23.79
CA ARG A 389 12.38 -10.64 25.05
C ARG A 389 11.47 -9.52 25.54
N SER A 390 10.95 -8.70 24.62
CA SER A 390 10.01 -7.62 24.94
C SER A 390 8.67 -8.14 25.46
N ASP A 391 8.18 -9.25 24.91
CA ASP A 391 6.92 -9.86 25.37
C ASP A 391 7.07 -10.55 26.74
N HIS A 392 8.22 -11.18 27.03
CA HIS A 392 8.47 -11.80 28.33
C HIS A 392 8.66 -10.79 29.46
N ALA A 393 9.10 -9.56 29.17
CA ALA A 393 9.24 -8.51 30.19
C ALA A 393 7.88 -7.96 30.71
N ARG A 394 6.75 -8.45 30.19
CA ARG A 394 5.38 -8.09 30.59
C ARG A 394 4.67 -9.15 31.46
N LEU A 395 5.23 -10.36 31.57
CA LEU A 395 4.76 -11.41 32.48
C LEU A 395 5.60 -11.38 33.75
#